data_AF-A9WQQ6-F1
#
_entry.id   AF-A9WQQ6-F1
#
_cell.length_a   1.000
_cell.length_b   1.000
_cell.length_c   1.000
_cell.angle_alpha   90.00
_cell.angle_beta   90.00
_cell.angle_gamma   90.00
#
_symmetry.space_group_name_H-M   'P 1'
#
loop_
_entity.id
_entity.type
_entity.pdbx_description
1 polymer ?
#
loop_
_entity_poly.entity_id
_entity_poly.type
_entity_poly.pdbx_seq_one_letter_code
_entity_poly.pdbx_strand_id
1 'polypeptide(L)'
;MFPRIARGGDRRRKYTEGDIGRIMLLVKLRRTGMSVHDMQRFVTLLAGAEETHQDRMTLLLEHRIKVLSQLDQVQADLAALDHKIAYYEASLSTEDNPSEAGEK
;
A
#
# COMPACT_ATOMS: atom_id res chain seq x y z
N MET A 1 -6.54 17.49 -1.90
CA MET A 1 -6.86 18.50 -2.93
C MET A 1 -7.30 17.73 -4.16
N PHE A 2 -8.50 17.96 -4.68
CA PHE A 2 -9.05 17.21 -5.83
C PHE A 2 -9.16 18.16 -7.03
N PRO A 3 -8.93 17.67 -8.27
CA PRO A 3 -9.12 18.49 -9.47
C PRO A 3 -10.57 18.99 -9.56
N ARG A 4 -10.82 20.04 -10.36
CA ARG A 4 -12.14 20.67 -10.48
C ARG A 4 -13.19 19.66 -10.99
N ILE A 5 -13.94 19.08 -10.07
CA ILE A 5 -15.07 18.20 -10.37
C ILE A 5 -16.29 19.05 -10.71
N ALA A 6 -16.96 18.73 -11.81
CA ALA A 6 -18.19 19.42 -12.21
C ALA A 6 -19.25 19.31 -11.11
N ARG A 7 -20.01 20.39 -10.89
CA ARG A 7 -21.14 20.39 -9.96
C ARG A 7 -22.45 20.31 -10.76
N GLY A 8 -23.37 19.48 -10.30
CA GLY A 8 -24.74 19.43 -10.82
C GLY A 8 -25.54 20.66 -10.40
N GLY A 9 -26.71 20.87 -11.03
CA GLY A 9 -27.67 21.92 -10.66
C GLY A 9 -28.20 21.79 -9.22
N ASP A 10 -28.03 20.62 -8.60
CA ASP A 10 -28.32 20.30 -7.20
C ASP A 10 -27.15 20.62 -6.24
N ARG A 11 -26.08 21.29 -6.71
CA ARG A 11 -24.83 21.60 -5.99
C ARG A 11 -24.01 20.37 -5.57
N ARG A 12 -24.35 19.15 -6.02
CA ARG A 12 -23.57 17.94 -5.75
C ARG A 12 -22.44 17.78 -6.77
N ARG A 13 -21.33 17.15 -6.36
CA ARG A 13 -20.22 16.80 -7.28
C ARG A 13 -20.68 15.68 -8.21
N LYS A 14 -20.54 15.87 -9.52
CA LYS A 14 -20.77 14.85 -10.54
C LYS A 14 -19.43 14.26 -10.95
N TYR A 15 -19.21 13.00 -10.59
CA TYR A 15 -18.01 12.27 -10.94
C TYR A 15 -18.23 11.54 -12.26
N THR A 16 -17.30 11.71 -13.19
CA THR A 16 -17.21 10.83 -14.37
C THR A 16 -16.51 9.53 -14.00
N GLU A 17 -16.63 8.50 -14.84
CA GLU A 17 -15.87 7.25 -14.68
C GLU A 17 -14.36 7.50 -14.63
N GLY A 18 -13.86 8.44 -15.45
CA GLY A 18 -12.47 8.88 -15.43
C GLY A 18 -12.06 9.52 -14.10
N ASP A 19 -12.96 10.27 -13.45
CA ASP A 19 -12.70 10.85 -12.13
C ASP A 19 -12.61 9.78 -11.04
N ILE A 20 -13.49 8.77 -11.12
CA ILE A 20 -13.46 7.63 -10.20
C ILE A 20 -12.13 6.88 -10.36
N GLY A 21 -11.70 6.60 -11.60
CA GLY A 21 -10.42 5.95 -11.87
C GLY A 21 -9.22 6.71 -11.27
N ARG A 22 -9.18 8.03 -11.43
CA ARG A 22 -8.15 8.89 -10.84
C ARG A 22 -8.18 8.87 -9.30
N ILE A 23 -9.37 8.94 -8.70
CA ILE A 23 -9.53 8.88 -7.24
C ILE A 23 -9.04 7.53 -6.71
N MET A 24 -9.40 6.43 -7.35
CA MET A 24 -8.93 5.10 -6.96
C MET A 24 -7.42 4.97 -7.05
N LEU A 25 -6.79 5.57 -8.06
CA LEU A 25 -5.33 5.64 -8.14
C LEU A 25 -4.74 6.44 -6.97
N LEU A 26 -5.25 7.64 -6.71
CA LEU A 26 -4.80 8.49 -5.59
C LEU A 26 -4.92 7.79 -4.23
N VAL A 27 -6.01 7.07 -4.00
CA VAL A 27 -6.20 6.25 -2.79
C VAL A 27 -5.12 5.17 -2.68
N LYS A 28 -4.82 4.47 -3.78
CA LYS A 28 -3.77 3.44 -3.79
C LYS A 28 -2.39 4.03 -3.51
N LEU A 29 -2.03 5.15 -4.14
CA LEU A 29 -0.76 5.84 -3.94
C LEU A 29 -0.60 6.30 -2.48
N ARG A 30 -1.65 6.86 -1.88
CA ARG A 30 -1.63 7.29 -0.48
C ARG A 30 -1.49 6.13 0.50
N ARG A 31 -2.13 4.99 0.19
CA ARG A 31 -2.05 3.76 1.01
C ARG A 31 -0.65 3.15 0.96
N THR A 32 0.05 3.27 -0.15
CA THR A 32 1.43 2.79 -0.32
C THR A 32 2.48 3.83 0.11
N GLY A 33 2.11 4.77 1.00
CA GLY A 33 3.05 5.66 1.64
C GLY A 33 3.43 6.91 0.87
N MET A 34 2.77 7.25 -0.25
CA MET A 34 3.02 8.51 -0.93
C MET A 34 2.68 9.69 0.00
N SER A 35 3.60 10.65 0.11
CA SER A 35 3.44 11.81 0.98
C SER A 35 2.27 12.70 0.51
N VAL A 36 1.70 13.48 1.44
CA VAL A 36 0.65 14.46 1.07
C VAL A 36 1.19 15.50 0.08
N HIS A 37 2.46 15.86 0.20
CA HIS A 37 3.15 16.76 -0.72
C HIS A 37 3.21 16.18 -2.14
N ASP A 38 3.67 14.94 -2.29
CA ASP A 38 3.78 14.29 -3.61
C ASP A 38 2.41 14.02 -4.23
N MET A 39 1.41 13.71 -3.39
CA MET A 39 0.01 13.62 -3.81
C MET A 39 -0.53 14.95 -4.36
N GLN A 40 -0.22 16.08 -3.71
CA GLN A 40 -0.58 17.40 -4.22
C GLN A 40 0.13 17.70 -5.54
N ARG A 41 1.43 17.42 -5.63
CA ARG A 41 2.21 17.55 -6.87
C ARG A 41 1.59 16.74 -8.00
N PHE A 42 1.26 15.48 -7.77
CA PHE A 42 0.64 14.61 -8.77
C PHE A 42 -0.73 15.13 -9.22
N VAL A 43 -1.57 15.63 -8.30
CA VAL A 43 -2.87 16.23 -8.66
C VAL A 43 -2.70 17.50 -9.50
N THR A 44 -1.70 18.33 -9.22
CA THR A 44 -1.38 19.50 -10.05
C THR A 44 -0.94 19.09 -11.44
N LEU A 45 -0.08 18.06 -11.56
CA LEU A 45 0.36 17.53 -12.85
C LEU A 45 -0.80 16.91 -13.66
N LEU A 46 -1.79 16.29 -13.01
CA LEU A 46 -2.98 15.76 -13.68
C LEU A 46 -3.85 16.83 -14.37
N ALA A 47 -3.67 18.12 -14.04
CA ALA A 47 -4.38 19.21 -14.69
C ALA A 47 -3.76 19.64 -16.03
N GLY A 48 -2.50 19.28 -16.30
CA GLY A 48 -1.85 19.53 -17.58
C GLY A 48 -2.14 18.44 -18.61
N ALA A 49 -1.78 18.72 -19.87
CA ALA A 49 -1.92 17.79 -20.98
C ALA A 49 -0.61 16.99 -21.17
N GLU A 50 -0.08 16.94 -22.39
CA GLU A 50 1.09 16.11 -22.72
C GLU A 50 2.37 16.61 -22.06
N GLU A 51 2.48 17.92 -21.80
CA GLU A 51 3.64 18.57 -21.21
C GLU A 51 3.96 18.07 -19.79
N THR A 52 2.97 17.52 -19.08
CA THR A 52 3.14 16.97 -17.73
C THR A 52 3.31 15.45 -17.73
N HIS A 53 3.27 14.79 -18.88
CA HIS A 53 3.28 13.33 -18.96
C HIS A 53 4.59 12.76 -18.42
N GLN A 54 5.73 13.35 -18.81
CA GLN A 54 7.04 12.93 -18.33
C GLN A 54 7.16 13.09 -16.81
N ASP A 55 6.72 14.21 -16.25
CA ASP A 55 6.76 14.45 -14.81
C ASP A 55 5.87 13.50 -14.02
N ARG A 56 4.69 13.17 -14.54
CA ARG A 56 3.79 12.16 -13.96
C ARG A 56 4.45 10.79 -13.96
N MET A 57 5.09 10.42 -15.07
CA MET A 57 5.79 9.14 -15.19
C MET A 57 6.94 9.04 -14.19
N THR A 58 7.79 10.07 -14.10
CA THR A 58 8.90 10.13 -13.15
C THR A 58 8.42 9.95 -11.71
N LEU A 59 7.38 10.68 -11.30
CA LEU A 59 6.80 10.56 -9.95
C LEU A 59 6.29 9.15 -9.66
N LEU A 60 5.63 8.51 -10.63
CA LEU A 60 5.12 7.14 -10.46
C LEU A 60 6.24 6.10 -10.40
N LEU A 61 7.31 6.27 -11.19
CA LEU A 61 8.47 5.39 -11.17
C LEU A 61 9.25 5.50 -9.85
N GLU A 62 9.50 6.71 -9.37
CA GLU A 62 10.11 6.95 -8.06
C GLU A 62 9.30 6.31 -6.94
N HIS A 63 7.96 6.46 -6.99
CA HIS A 63 7.09 5.83 -6.01
C HIS A 63 7.12 4.30 -6.12
N ARG A 64 7.14 3.76 -7.34
CA ARG A 64 7.24 2.30 -7.58
C ARG A 64 8.47 1.72 -6.90
N ILE A 65 9.62 2.37 -7.00
CA ILE A 65 10.86 1.91 -6.35
C ILE A 65 10.69 1.87 -4.82
N LYS A 66 10.09 2.90 -4.23
CA LYS A 66 9.81 2.94 -2.78
C LYS A 66 8.87 1.82 -2.33
N VAL A 67 7.82 1.55 -3.10
CA VAL A 67 6.86 0.49 -2.79
C VAL A 67 7.50 -0.90 -2.87
N LEU A 68 8.37 -1.14 -3.85
CA LEU A 68 9.10 -2.40 -3.95
C LEU A 68 10.02 -2.60 -2.75
N SER A 69 10.79 -1.57 -2.37
CA SER A 69 11.66 -1.65 -1.19
C SER A 69 10.86 -1.89 0.10
N GLN A 70 9.68 -1.31 0.26
CA GLN A 70 8.81 -1.59 1.39
C GLN A 70 8.28 -3.03 1.39
N LEU A 71 7.95 -3.56 0.21
CA LEU A 71 7.49 -4.93 0.07
C LEU A 71 8.59 -5.92 0.46
N ASP A 72 9.81 -5.69 0.00
CA ASP A 72 10.97 -6.52 0.34
C ASP A 72 11.23 -6.51 1.86
N GLN A 73 11.13 -5.34 2.51
CA GLN A 73 11.26 -5.22 3.96
C GLN A 73 10.17 -6.01 4.70
N VAL A 74 8.90 -5.85 4.31
CA VAL A 74 7.78 -6.56 4.94
C VAL A 74 7.90 -8.06 4.75
N GLN A 75 8.40 -8.53 3.61
CA GLN A 75 8.66 -9.95 3.38
C GLN A 75 9.77 -10.49 4.29
N ALA A 76 10.85 -9.75 4.49
CA ALA A 76 11.92 -10.12 5.41
C ALA A 76 11.42 -10.16 6.87
N ASP A 77 10.64 -9.17 7.28
CA ASP A 77 10.05 -9.10 8.62
C ASP A 77 9.08 -10.28 8.85
N LEU A 78 8.26 -10.60 7.85
CA LEU A 78 7.34 -11.74 7.91
C LEU A 78 8.10 -13.07 8.07
N ALA A 79 9.19 -13.27 7.34
CA ALA A 79 10.01 -14.47 7.47
C ALA A 79 10.61 -14.63 8.87
N ALA A 80 11.00 -13.52 9.52
CA ALA A 80 11.49 -13.55 10.90
C ALA A 80 10.37 -13.94 11.89
N LEU A 81 9.15 -13.45 11.66
CA LEU A 81 7.97 -13.85 12.45
C LEU A 81 7.65 -15.33 12.26
N ASP A 82 7.63 -15.82 11.03
CA ASP A 82 7.35 -17.23 10.71
C ASP A 82 8.35 -18.16 11.37
N HIS A 83 9.66 -17.82 11.34
CA HIS A 83 10.68 -18.58 12.05
C HIS A 83 10.43 -18.61 13.57
N LYS A 84 10.02 -17.48 14.15
CA LYS A 84 9.74 -17.40 15.59
C LYS A 84 8.49 -18.18 15.98
N ILE A 85 7.46 -18.16 15.14
CA ILE A 85 6.24 -18.95 15.32
C ILE A 85 6.59 -20.44 15.29
N ALA A 86 7.32 -20.90 14.28
CA ALA A 86 7.73 -22.31 14.16
C ALA A 86 8.54 -22.79 15.38
N TYR A 87 9.42 -21.94 15.92
CA TYR A 87 10.15 -22.24 17.15
C TYR A 87 9.22 -22.48 18.35
N TYR A 88 8.18 -21.65 18.52
CA TYR A 88 7.22 -21.82 19.60
C TYR A 88 6.30 -23.03 19.38
N GLU A 89 5.86 -23.28 18.15
CA GLU A 89 5.07 -24.47 17.81
C GLU A 89 5.81 -25.77 18.16
N ALA A 90 7.12 -25.84 17.86
CA ALA A 90 7.95 -26.99 18.21
C ALA A 90 8.12 -27.14 19.74
N SER A 91 8.23 -26.02 20.46
CA SER A 91 8.35 -26.02 21.92
C SER A 91 7.07 -26.51 22.60
N LEU A 92 5.91 -26.04 22.13
CA LEU A 92 4.60 -26.47 22.64
C LEU A 92 4.32 -27.95 22.35
N SER A 93 4.73 -28.44 21.17
CA SER A 93 4.57 -29.86 20.81
C SER A 93 5.42 -30.81 21.65
N THR A 94 6.46 -30.30 22.33
CA THR A 94 7.36 -31.10 23.18
C THR A 94 6.83 -31.23 24.61
N GLU A 95 5.93 -30.35 25.06
CA GLU A 95 5.34 -30.39 26.41
C GLU A 95 4.16 -31.40 26.54
N ASP A 96 3.65 -31.93 25.42
CA ASP A 96 2.51 -32.86 25.37
C ASP A 96 2.90 -34.36 25.45
N ASN A 97 4.13 -34.70 25.84
CA ASN A 97 4.49 -36.09 26.16
C ASN A 97 4.76 -36.28 27.66
N PRO A 98 3.71 -36.45 28.48
CA PRO A 98 3.90 -36.84 29.87
C PRO A 98 4.33 -38.31 29.88
N SER A 99 5.64 -38.51 30.04
CA SER A 99 6.15 -39.49 31.01
C SER A 99 5.42 -40.86 31.01
N GLU A 100 5.69 -41.71 30.02
CA GLU A 100 5.88 -43.14 30.29
C GLU A 100 7.19 -43.31 31.07
N ALA A 101 7.22 -42.76 32.29
CA ALA A 101 8.19 -43.13 33.29
C ALA A 101 7.77 -44.49 33.83
N GLY A 102 8.62 -45.48 33.61
CA GLY A 102 8.45 -46.80 34.19
C GLY A 102 8.24 -46.72 35.69
N GLU A 103 7.22 -47.44 36.15
CA GLU A 103 7.17 -47.88 37.53
C GLU A 103 6.73 -49.35 37.55
N LYS A 104 7.76 -50.21 37.67
CA LYS A 104 7.80 -51.60 38.15
C LYS A 104 7.11 -52.71 37.35
#